data_AF-A0A4U0WP51-F1
#
_entry.id   AF-A0A4U0WP51-F1
#
_cell.length_a   1.000
_cell.length_b   1.000
_cell.length_c   1.000
_cell.angle_alpha   90.00
_cell.angle_beta   90.00
_cell.angle_gamma   90.00
#
_symmetry.space_group_name_H-M   'P 1'
#
loop_
_entity.id
_entity.type
_entity.pdbx_description
1 polymer ?
#
loop_
_entity_poly.entity_id
_entity_poly.type
_entity_poly.pdbx_seq_one_letter_code
_entity_poly.pdbx_strand_id
1 'polypeptide(L)'
;TSSTGLTADLSLAGSACDAYGTDIKDLKLVVNHDSAKRLHVKIEDAAKTAYQVPQSVFPTPDSSKSVSSKDSELEFSHVESPFSFKVTRRSNGEVLFDTSAAALVFEDQYLRLRTSLPEDPNLYGLGEHSDSFRLNTTDYTRTLWSRDSYGIPAGTNLYGNHPIYFDHRGEKGSHGVFLLSSAGMDVKINRTETEGQYLDDVAFTEIPLHIRGGAIVPMRAASGMTTSEVRKQPFDLVVAPGKDGKATGSLYLDDGDSIEQRATSAIRMEYDGGALTVSGRFDYTAEDNTVATVTIMGVDPAPKNPQWRAGGRKGGWKGEWKGATEQKGDAGHGRKRDGKSDQAGWKYDGQTKTVTIAVNQKLDGEFTVKL
;
A
#
# COMPACT_ATOMS: atom_id res chain seq x y z
N THR A 1 -1.73 -22.60 31.56
CA THR A 1 -1.82 -21.28 32.24
C THR A 1 -0.68 -21.16 33.23
N SER A 2 -0.24 -19.94 33.55
CA SER A 2 0.73 -19.63 34.62
C SER A 2 0.12 -18.59 35.57
N SER A 3 0.85 -18.21 36.63
CA SER A 3 0.42 -17.09 37.48
C SER A 3 0.41 -15.75 36.74
N THR A 4 1.27 -15.60 35.72
CA THR A 4 1.49 -14.33 34.99
C THR A 4 0.77 -14.28 33.64
N GLY A 5 0.02 -15.32 33.26
CA GLY A 5 -0.64 -15.35 31.96
C GLY A 5 -1.07 -16.74 31.47
N LEU A 6 -1.20 -16.88 30.16
CA LEU A 6 -1.56 -18.16 29.53
C LEU A 6 -0.95 -18.33 28.15
N THR A 7 -0.85 -19.58 27.73
CA THR A 7 -0.54 -19.98 26.37
C THR A 7 -1.61 -20.97 25.91
N ALA A 8 -2.07 -20.83 24.68
CA ALA A 8 -3.02 -21.73 24.05
C ALA A 8 -2.67 -21.91 22.57
N ASP A 9 -3.04 -23.06 22.02
CA ASP A 9 -2.96 -23.31 20.58
C ASP A 9 -4.32 -22.98 19.96
N LEU A 10 -4.32 -22.24 18.85
CA LEU A 10 -5.52 -21.95 18.08
C LEU A 10 -5.43 -22.70 16.75
N SER A 11 -6.50 -23.40 16.39
CA SER A 11 -6.60 -24.09 15.12
C SER A 11 -7.60 -23.41 14.20
N LEU A 12 -7.35 -23.47 12.89
CA LEU A 12 -8.25 -22.95 11.87
C LEU A 12 -9.67 -23.53 12.03
N ALA A 13 -10.65 -22.64 12.14
CA ALA A 13 -12.05 -23.01 12.29
C ALA A 13 -12.64 -23.40 10.92
N GLY A 14 -12.72 -24.70 10.65
CA GLY A 14 -13.35 -25.22 9.44
C GLY A 14 -12.39 -25.28 8.24
N SER A 15 -12.91 -25.03 7.04
CA SER A 15 -12.13 -25.06 5.80
C SER A 15 -11.44 -23.71 5.58
N ALA A 16 -10.21 -23.76 5.03
CA ALA A 16 -9.48 -22.58 4.62
C ALA A 16 -10.28 -21.78 3.57
N CYS A 17 -10.29 -20.47 3.74
CA CYS A 17 -10.86 -19.50 2.82
C CYS A 17 -9.84 -19.15 1.73
N ASP A 18 -8.57 -19.02 2.10
CA ASP A 18 -7.44 -18.64 1.26
C ASP A 18 -7.76 -17.42 0.35
N ALA A 19 -8.44 -16.42 0.92
CA ALA A 19 -9.02 -15.34 0.14
C ALA A 19 -7.99 -14.25 -0.23
N TYR A 20 -7.06 -13.97 0.67
CA TYR A 20 -6.06 -12.91 0.54
C TYR A 20 -4.62 -13.43 0.72
N GLY A 21 -4.46 -14.75 0.71
CA GLY A 21 -3.24 -15.47 1.07
C GLY A 21 -3.55 -16.93 1.39
N THR A 22 -2.62 -17.60 2.07
CA THR A 22 -2.83 -18.96 2.61
C THR A 22 -3.19 -18.89 4.08
N ASP A 23 -4.31 -19.50 4.49
CA ASP A 23 -4.71 -19.60 5.89
C ASP A 23 -3.65 -20.33 6.73
N ILE A 24 -3.26 -19.72 7.85
CA ILE A 24 -2.35 -20.32 8.81
C ILE A 24 -3.15 -21.23 9.73
N LYS A 25 -2.93 -22.54 9.58
CA LYS A 25 -3.72 -23.57 10.27
C LYS A 25 -3.51 -23.65 11.78
N ASP A 26 -2.27 -23.44 12.20
CA ASP A 26 -1.83 -23.61 13.58
C ASP A 26 -1.22 -22.31 14.08
N LEU A 27 -1.89 -21.67 15.04
CA LEU A 27 -1.43 -20.45 15.70
C LEU A 27 -1.17 -20.72 17.17
N LYS A 28 -0.40 -19.83 17.78
CA LYS A 28 -0.12 -19.81 19.21
C LYS A 28 -0.54 -18.49 19.81
N LEU A 29 -1.45 -18.55 20.78
CA LEU A 29 -1.81 -17.45 21.66
C LEU A 29 -0.87 -17.43 22.86
N VAL A 30 -0.28 -16.26 23.14
CA VAL A 30 0.51 -15.99 24.34
C VAL A 30 -0.02 -14.72 24.99
N VAL A 31 -0.46 -14.84 26.24
CA VAL A 31 -0.94 -13.72 27.05
C VAL A 31 -0.01 -13.57 28.24
N ASN A 32 0.46 -12.34 28.49
CA ASN A 32 1.35 -12.03 29.59
C ASN A 32 0.95 -10.73 30.29
N HIS A 33 0.85 -10.75 31.61
CA HIS A 33 0.67 -9.56 32.43
C HIS A 33 2.05 -8.93 32.72
N ASP A 34 2.59 -8.19 31.75
CA ASP A 34 3.92 -7.57 31.84
C ASP A 34 4.12 -6.67 33.07
N SER A 35 3.03 -6.07 33.56
CA SER A 35 3.01 -5.26 34.78
C SER A 35 1.57 -5.13 35.29
N ALA A 36 1.38 -4.47 36.44
CA ALA A 36 0.03 -4.17 36.94
C ALA A 36 -0.84 -3.42 35.92
N LYS A 37 -0.25 -2.61 35.02
CA LYS A 37 -0.97 -1.72 34.09
C LYS A 37 -0.77 -2.04 32.61
N ARG A 38 -0.10 -3.15 32.29
CA ARG A 38 0.15 -3.56 30.89
C ARG A 38 -0.06 -5.06 30.73
N LEU A 39 -0.96 -5.39 29.82
CA LEU A 39 -1.22 -6.74 29.33
C LEU A 39 -0.70 -6.83 27.90
N HIS A 40 0.02 -7.90 27.58
CA HIS A 40 0.46 -8.22 26.24
C HIS A 40 -0.27 -9.47 25.76
N VAL A 41 -0.97 -9.35 24.63
CA VAL A 41 -1.61 -10.46 23.92
C VAL A 41 -0.90 -10.60 22.58
N LYS A 42 -0.35 -11.78 22.32
CA LYS A 42 0.34 -12.11 21.07
C LYS A 42 -0.31 -13.34 20.45
N ILE A 43 -0.64 -13.26 19.17
CA ILE A 43 -1.03 -14.39 18.34
C ILE A 43 0.04 -14.50 17.25
N GLU A 44 0.68 -15.65 17.14
CA GLU A 44 1.74 -15.91 16.17
C GLU A 44 1.51 -17.24 15.45
N ASP A 45 2.10 -17.41 14.26
CA ASP A 45 2.11 -18.71 13.60
C ASP A 45 2.96 -19.70 14.41
N ALA A 46 2.44 -20.92 14.62
CA ALA A 46 3.11 -21.91 15.47
C ALA A 46 4.50 -22.30 14.91
N ALA A 47 4.68 -22.21 13.59
CA ALA A 47 5.94 -22.46 12.90
C ALA A 47 6.97 -21.32 13.04
N LYS A 48 6.55 -20.13 13.49
CA LYS A 48 7.39 -18.92 13.65
C LYS A 48 8.12 -18.50 12.38
N THR A 49 7.42 -18.59 11.26
CA THR A 49 7.87 -18.20 9.93
C THR A 49 7.47 -16.77 9.59
N ALA A 50 6.40 -16.24 10.19
CA ALA A 50 5.99 -14.87 9.96
C ALA A 50 7.03 -13.89 10.51
N TYR A 51 7.26 -12.81 9.77
CA TYR A 51 8.13 -11.73 10.22
C TYR A 51 7.62 -11.12 11.53
N GLN A 52 8.55 -10.83 12.44
CA GLN A 52 8.27 -10.11 13.68
C GLN A 52 9.24 -8.94 13.80
N VAL A 53 8.75 -7.79 14.30
CA VAL A 53 9.59 -6.63 14.56
C VAL A 53 10.72 -7.03 15.54
N PRO A 54 12.00 -6.92 15.17
CA PRO A 54 13.09 -7.37 16.02
C PRO A 54 13.15 -6.60 17.34
N GLN A 55 13.49 -7.28 18.43
CA GLN A 55 13.67 -6.64 19.75
C GLN A 55 14.77 -5.58 19.77
N SER A 56 15.74 -5.67 18.85
CA SER A 56 16.77 -4.63 18.67
C SER A 56 16.20 -3.32 18.11
N VAL A 57 15.08 -3.38 17.40
CA VAL A 57 14.37 -2.21 16.86
C VAL A 57 13.35 -1.71 17.89
N PHE A 58 12.56 -2.61 18.47
CA PHE A 58 11.58 -2.27 19.51
C PHE A 58 11.67 -3.26 20.68
N PRO A 59 12.27 -2.87 21.82
CA PRO A 59 12.44 -3.77 22.94
C PRO A 59 11.10 -4.08 23.60
N THR A 60 10.76 -5.35 23.69
CA THR A 60 9.59 -5.80 24.45
C THR A 60 9.91 -5.86 25.94
N PRO A 61 8.90 -5.74 26.81
CA PRO A 61 9.07 -5.84 28.25
C PRO A 61 9.76 -7.13 28.70
N ASP A 62 10.61 -7.00 29.72
CA ASP A 62 11.27 -8.13 30.37
C ASP A 62 10.23 -8.96 31.13
N SER A 63 10.02 -10.20 30.68
CA SER A 63 9.05 -11.11 31.26
C SER A 63 9.35 -11.47 32.73
N SER A 64 10.59 -11.29 33.21
CA SER A 64 10.93 -11.49 34.62
C SER A 64 10.26 -10.47 35.55
N LYS A 65 9.79 -9.33 34.99
CA LYS A 65 9.06 -8.28 35.71
C LYS A 65 7.54 -8.43 35.63
N SER A 66 7.05 -9.50 35.01
CA SER A 66 5.63 -9.79 34.90
C SER A 66 5.02 -9.98 36.29
N VAL A 67 3.77 -9.55 36.43
CA VAL A 67 3.02 -9.68 37.69
C VAL A 67 2.04 -10.84 37.61
N SER A 68 1.54 -11.27 38.76
CA SER A 68 0.41 -12.19 38.80
C SER A 68 -0.80 -11.56 38.12
N SER A 69 -1.60 -12.35 37.40
CA SER A 69 -2.87 -11.88 36.80
C SER A 69 -3.84 -11.30 37.85
N LYS A 70 -3.72 -11.73 39.12
CA LYS A 70 -4.49 -11.19 40.25
C LYS A 70 -4.08 -9.77 40.64
N ASP A 71 -2.83 -9.39 40.39
CA ASP A 71 -2.27 -8.07 40.71
C ASP A 71 -2.39 -7.10 39.53
N SER A 72 -2.93 -7.56 38.39
CA SER A 72 -3.14 -6.74 37.21
C SER A 72 -4.47 -5.97 37.30
N GLU A 73 -4.43 -4.71 36.88
CA GLU A 73 -5.61 -3.87 36.65
C GLU A 73 -6.40 -4.30 35.39
N LEU A 74 -5.81 -5.16 34.56
CA LEU A 74 -6.36 -5.66 33.31
C LEU A 74 -6.63 -7.16 33.41
N GLU A 75 -7.84 -7.57 33.09
CA GLU A 75 -8.27 -8.97 33.09
C GLU A 75 -8.45 -9.47 31.65
N PHE A 76 -7.79 -10.57 31.31
CA PHE A 76 -7.97 -11.27 30.04
C PHE A 76 -9.00 -12.39 30.20
N SER A 77 -9.94 -12.48 29.27
CA SER A 77 -10.91 -13.57 29.17
C SER A 77 -11.07 -14.00 27.71
N HIS A 78 -11.49 -15.24 27.47
CA HIS A 78 -11.67 -15.77 26.12
C HIS A 78 -12.85 -16.74 26.03
N VAL A 79 -13.35 -16.92 24.82
CA VAL A 79 -14.27 -17.99 24.40
C VAL A 79 -13.46 -18.94 23.52
N GLU A 80 -13.61 -20.25 23.70
CA GLU A 80 -12.82 -21.25 22.97
C GLU A 80 -13.31 -21.46 21.53
N SER A 81 -14.62 -21.50 21.30
CA SER A 81 -15.19 -21.81 19.98
C SER A 81 -16.53 -21.11 19.73
N PRO A 82 -16.65 -20.25 18.68
CA PRO A 82 -15.53 -19.69 17.92
C PRO A 82 -14.62 -18.84 18.83
N PHE A 83 -13.32 -18.87 18.56
CA PHE A 83 -12.35 -18.17 19.39
C PHE A 83 -12.59 -16.65 19.37
N SER A 84 -12.65 -16.05 20.56
CA SER A 84 -12.62 -14.60 20.75
C SER A 84 -12.05 -14.27 22.13
N PHE A 85 -11.57 -13.05 22.33
CA PHE A 85 -11.08 -12.60 23.63
C PHE A 85 -11.53 -11.20 23.99
N LYS A 86 -11.49 -10.92 25.30
CA LYS A 86 -11.79 -9.61 25.87
C LYS A 86 -10.73 -9.20 26.88
N VAL A 87 -10.48 -7.90 26.96
CA VAL A 87 -9.68 -7.26 28.00
C VAL A 87 -10.57 -6.31 28.78
N THR A 88 -10.69 -6.54 30.10
CA THR A 88 -11.58 -5.78 30.98
C THR A 88 -10.76 -5.04 32.04
N ARG A 89 -11.13 -3.79 32.33
CA ARG A 89 -10.56 -3.03 33.45
C ARG A 89 -11.17 -3.54 34.76
N ARG A 90 -10.33 -4.08 35.65
CA ARG A 90 -10.81 -4.69 36.90
C ARG A 90 -11.50 -3.70 37.84
N SER A 91 -11.06 -2.44 37.87
CA SER A 91 -11.56 -1.45 38.84
C SER A 91 -13.01 -1.03 38.64
N ASN A 92 -13.53 -1.11 37.41
CA ASN A 92 -14.89 -0.65 37.08
C ASN A 92 -15.64 -1.56 36.10
N GLY A 93 -15.04 -2.67 35.67
CA GLY A 93 -15.69 -3.63 34.76
C GLY A 93 -15.77 -3.19 33.30
N GLU A 94 -15.15 -2.07 32.92
CA GLU A 94 -15.18 -1.59 31.54
C GLU A 94 -14.44 -2.54 30.60
N VAL A 95 -15.13 -3.01 29.56
CA VAL A 95 -14.52 -3.79 28.48
C VAL A 95 -13.73 -2.84 27.57
N LEU A 96 -12.42 -2.99 27.55
CA LEU A 96 -11.49 -2.13 26.83
C LEU A 96 -11.20 -2.63 25.42
N PHE A 97 -11.20 -3.95 25.24
CA PHE A 97 -10.98 -4.61 23.96
C PHE A 97 -11.88 -5.86 23.88
N ASP A 98 -12.61 -6.06 22.79
CA ASP A 98 -13.55 -7.18 22.62
C ASP A 98 -13.64 -7.62 21.16
N THR A 99 -13.11 -8.80 20.88
CA THR A 99 -13.05 -9.35 19.52
C THR A 99 -14.26 -10.17 19.12
N SER A 100 -15.26 -10.32 19.99
CA SER A 100 -16.39 -11.23 19.73
C SER A 100 -17.29 -10.82 18.55
N ALA A 101 -17.16 -9.59 18.05
CA ALA A 101 -17.97 -9.06 16.96
C ALA A 101 -17.53 -9.52 15.55
N ALA A 102 -16.33 -10.10 15.40
CA ALA A 102 -15.90 -10.66 14.12
C ALA A 102 -14.86 -11.77 14.33
N ALA A 103 -14.82 -12.71 13.38
CA ALA A 103 -13.78 -13.74 13.36
C ALA A 103 -12.40 -13.12 13.14
N LEU A 104 -11.39 -13.66 13.85
CA LEU A 104 -9.98 -13.46 13.53
C LEU A 104 -9.69 -14.10 12.18
N VAL A 105 -9.08 -13.34 11.26
CA VAL A 105 -8.51 -13.87 10.02
C VAL A 105 -7.00 -13.85 10.15
N PHE A 106 -6.34 -14.96 9.84
CA PHE A 106 -4.89 -15.09 9.91
C PHE A 106 -4.33 -15.89 8.74
N GLU A 107 -3.94 -15.17 7.70
CA GLU A 107 -3.32 -15.67 6.49
C GLU A 107 -1.87 -15.15 6.37
N ASP A 108 -1.06 -15.79 5.53
CA ASP A 108 0.34 -15.38 5.32
C ASP A 108 0.52 -13.94 4.80
N GLN A 109 -0.51 -13.41 4.13
CA GLN A 109 -0.55 -12.07 3.56
C GLN A 109 -1.74 -11.23 4.05
N TYR A 110 -2.52 -11.68 5.03
CA TYR A 110 -3.66 -10.90 5.53
C TYR A 110 -3.99 -11.23 6.99
N LEU A 111 -4.12 -10.20 7.83
CA LEU A 111 -4.50 -10.33 9.23
C LEU A 111 -5.70 -9.44 9.50
N ARG A 112 -6.75 -9.96 10.14
CA ARG A 112 -7.88 -9.13 10.54
C ARG A 112 -8.25 -9.37 11.98
N LEU A 113 -8.21 -8.28 12.75
CA LEU A 113 -8.70 -8.23 14.12
C LEU A 113 -9.64 -7.04 14.26
N ARG A 114 -10.79 -7.26 14.90
CA ARG A 114 -11.78 -6.22 15.20
C ARG A 114 -11.92 -6.10 16.71
N THR A 115 -12.12 -4.89 17.21
CA THR A 115 -12.62 -4.66 18.56
C THR A 115 -13.89 -3.82 18.53
N SER A 116 -14.83 -4.16 19.42
CA SER A 116 -15.99 -3.30 19.69
C SER A 116 -15.56 -2.04 20.42
N LEU A 117 -16.28 -0.94 20.20
CA LEU A 117 -16.06 0.36 20.86
C LEU A 117 -17.39 0.89 21.45
N PRO A 118 -17.33 1.82 22.41
CA PRO A 118 -18.50 2.59 22.85
C PRO A 118 -19.17 3.33 21.68
N GLU A 119 -20.46 3.68 21.81
CA GLU A 119 -21.24 4.31 20.74
C GLU A 119 -20.69 5.65 20.21
N ASP A 120 -20.02 6.43 21.06
CA ASP A 120 -19.34 7.68 20.71
C ASP A 120 -17.95 7.71 21.38
N PRO A 121 -16.95 7.01 20.81
CA PRO A 121 -15.66 6.85 21.46
C PRO A 121 -14.80 8.10 21.31
N ASN A 122 -13.93 8.40 22.28
CA ASN A 122 -12.97 9.50 22.18
C ASN A 122 -11.61 8.92 21.83
N LEU A 123 -11.36 8.77 20.53
CA LEU A 123 -10.13 8.16 20.01
C LEU A 123 -9.09 9.21 19.63
N TYR A 124 -7.83 8.92 19.94
CA TYR A 124 -6.65 9.74 19.66
C TYR A 124 -5.47 8.84 19.26
N GLY A 125 -4.50 9.34 18.48
CA GLY A 125 -3.32 8.58 18.07
C GLY A 125 -3.36 8.19 16.59
N LEU A 126 -2.88 6.99 16.25
CA LEU A 126 -2.81 6.44 14.89
C LEU A 126 -2.01 7.30 13.89
N GLY A 127 -0.95 7.94 14.35
CA GLY A 127 -0.09 8.77 13.52
C GLY A 127 0.71 7.98 12.48
N GLU A 128 1.31 8.62 11.48
CA GLU A 128 1.40 10.07 11.28
C GLU A 128 0.30 10.60 10.33
N HIS A 129 -0.39 11.66 10.75
CA HIS A 129 -1.42 12.34 9.95
C HIS A 129 -1.65 13.78 10.44
N SER A 130 -2.38 14.57 9.64
CA SER A 130 -2.74 15.96 9.95
C SER A 130 -4.22 16.14 10.34
N ASP A 131 -4.93 15.06 10.64
CA ASP A 131 -6.32 15.10 11.08
C ASP A 131 -6.53 15.81 12.42
N SER A 132 -7.80 16.03 12.77
CA SER A 132 -8.19 16.55 14.08
C SER A 132 -7.65 15.68 15.22
N PHE A 133 -7.37 16.31 16.36
CA PHE A 133 -6.80 15.63 17.52
C PHE A 133 -7.66 14.46 18.00
N ARG A 134 -8.98 14.68 18.14
CA ARG A 134 -9.95 13.59 18.27
C ARG A 134 -10.24 13.06 16.87
N LEU A 135 -10.05 11.75 16.68
CA LEU A 135 -10.26 11.08 15.40
C LEU A 135 -11.74 11.07 15.02
N ASN A 136 -12.00 11.07 13.70
CA ASN A 136 -13.31 10.74 13.19
C ASN A 136 -13.63 9.27 13.50
N THR A 137 -14.84 9.01 14.00
CA THR A 137 -15.28 7.68 14.43
C THR A 137 -16.32 7.06 13.50
N THR A 138 -16.71 7.75 12.43
CA THR A 138 -17.68 7.24 11.46
C THR A 138 -17.07 7.29 10.06
N ASP A 139 -17.14 6.17 9.34
CA ASP A 139 -16.59 6.00 7.99
C ASP A 139 -15.17 6.55 7.84
N TYR A 140 -14.29 6.14 8.76
CA TYR A 140 -12.92 6.61 8.82
C TYR A 140 -11.95 5.46 8.54
N THR A 141 -10.99 5.70 7.64
CA THR A 141 -9.90 4.77 7.35
C THR A 141 -8.57 5.50 7.53
N ARG A 142 -7.67 4.90 8.31
CA ARG A 142 -6.30 5.36 8.49
C ARG A 142 -5.31 4.35 7.95
N THR A 143 -4.70 4.68 6.81
CA THR A 143 -3.57 3.92 6.28
C THR A 143 -2.29 4.29 7.03
N LEU A 144 -1.55 3.28 7.46
CA LEU A 144 -0.21 3.37 8.04
C LEU A 144 0.77 2.74 7.05
N TRP A 145 1.29 3.59 6.17
CA TRP A 145 2.31 3.26 5.19
C TRP A 145 3.19 4.49 4.96
N SER A 146 4.48 4.38 5.24
CA SER A 146 5.39 5.52 5.12
C SER A 146 5.45 6.02 3.68
N ARG A 147 5.08 7.28 3.47
CA ARG A 147 5.03 7.93 2.17
C ARG A 147 5.44 9.39 2.29
N ASP A 148 6.27 9.85 1.36
CA ASP A 148 6.50 11.29 1.19
C ASP A 148 5.22 11.98 0.71
N SER A 149 4.73 12.93 1.51
CA SER A 149 3.46 13.62 1.30
C SER A 149 3.58 15.11 1.59
N TYR A 150 4.09 15.86 0.59
CA TYR A 150 4.18 17.32 0.65
C TYR A 150 2.81 17.96 0.91
N GLY A 151 2.78 18.98 1.77
CA GLY A 151 1.58 19.74 2.11
C GLY A 151 0.66 19.05 3.13
N ILE A 152 1.03 17.85 3.62
CA ILE A 152 0.38 17.12 4.72
C ILE A 152 -1.16 17.13 4.65
N PRO A 153 -1.77 16.65 3.54
CA PRO A 153 -3.22 16.66 3.39
C PRO A 153 -3.91 15.76 4.42
N ALA A 154 -5.03 16.23 4.96
CA ALA A 154 -5.87 15.49 5.90
C ALA A 154 -6.38 14.19 5.27
N GLY A 155 -6.57 13.15 6.09
CA GLY A 155 -7.08 11.84 5.65
C GLY A 155 -6.09 10.98 4.87
N THR A 156 -4.80 11.34 4.82
CA THR A 156 -3.77 10.53 4.11
C THR A 156 -2.66 10.06 5.04
N ASN A 157 -2.03 8.93 4.71
CA ASN A 157 -0.79 8.47 5.31
C ASN A 157 0.37 9.44 5.03
N LEU A 158 1.22 9.65 6.03
CA LEU A 158 2.40 10.53 5.95
C LEU A 158 3.69 9.71 6.16
N TYR A 159 4.70 10.27 6.83
CA TYR A 159 6.06 9.76 6.82
C TYR A 159 6.27 8.60 7.83
N GLY A 160 5.66 8.70 9.01
CA GLY A 160 5.76 7.73 10.10
C GLY A 160 4.53 6.83 10.28
N ASN A 161 4.73 5.70 10.96
CA ASN A 161 3.68 4.75 11.34
C ASN A 161 3.69 4.57 12.86
N HIS A 162 2.59 4.91 13.51
CA HIS A 162 2.37 4.84 14.95
C HIS A 162 1.05 4.09 15.23
N PRO A 163 1.05 2.75 15.16
CA PRO A 163 -0.14 1.90 15.35
C PRO A 163 -0.55 1.80 16.84
N ILE A 164 -0.77 2.96 17.46
CA ILE A 164 -1.24 3.12 18.83
C ILE A 164 -2.43 4.07 18.84
N TYR A 165 -3.52 3.66 19.50
CA TYR A 165 -4.61 4.57 19.81
C TYR A 165 -4.83 4.66 21.32
N PHE A 166 -5.43 5.78 21.74
CA PHE A 166 -5.92 6.01 23.08
C PHE A 166 -7.42 6.24 23.03
N ASP A 167 -8.15 5.65 23.96
CA ASP A 167 -9.59 5.85 24.13
C ASP A 167 -9.86 6.45 25.53
N HIS A 168 -10.43 7.65 25.56
CA HIS A 168 -10.81 8.36 26.78
C HIS A 168 -12.31 8.23 27.06
N ARG A 169 -12.66 7.59 28.19
CA ARG A 169 -14.05 7.31 28.57
C ARG A 169 -14.55 8.19 29.72
N GLY A 170 -14.07 9.44 29.80
CA GLY A 170 -14.43 10.38 30.86
C GLY A 170 -14.03 9.86 32.25
N GLU A 171 -14.97 9.89 33.20
CA GLU A 171 -14.77 9.41 34.58
C GLU A 171 -14.40 7.92 34.67
N LYS A 172 -14.72 7.14 33.63
CA LYS A 172 -14.37 5.71 33.55
C LYS A 172 -12.88 5.46 33.22
N GLY A 173 -12.14 6.53 32.93
CA GLY A 173 -10.70 6.52 32.70
C GLY A 173 -10.30 6.38 31.24
N SER A 174 -8.98 6.35 31.00
CA SER A 174 -8.38 6.18 29.67
C SER A 174 -7.61 4.88 29.57
N HIS A 175 -7.45 4.36 28.36
CA HIS A 175 -6.51 3.28 28.05
C HIS A 175 -5.87 3.51 26.68
N GLY A 176 -4.81 2.76 26.39
CA GLY A 176 -4.20 2.74 25.07
C GLY A 176 -4.00 1.31 24.59
N VAL A 177 -4.06 1.12 23.28
CA VAL A 177 -3.80 -0.15 22.61
C VAL A 177 -2.76 0.08 21.54
N PHE A 178 -1.70 -0.73 21.58
CA PHE A 178 -0.58 -0.67 20.64
C PHE A 178 -0.45 -2.00 19.92
N LEU A 179 -0.37 -1.96 18.60
CA LEU A 179 -0.07 -3.11 17.75
C LEU A 179 1.40 -3.05 17.33
N LEU A 180 2.22 -3.97 17.83
CA LEU A 180 3.61 -4.09 17.39
C LEU A 180 3.70 -4.80 16.03
N SER A 181 3.54 -4.03 14.96
CA SER A 181 3.75 -4.47 13.58
C SER A 181 4.37 -3.32 12.76
N SER A 182 5.21 -3.67 11.79
CA SER A 182 5.80 -2.72 10.84
C SER A 182 5.30 -2.93 9.41
N ALA A 183 4.35 -3.84 9.21
CA ALA A 183 3.76 -4.07 7.91
C ALA A 183 2.74 -2.95 7.59
N GLY A 184 2.46 -2.73 6.30
CA GLY A 184 1.52 -1.69 5.87
C GLY A 184 0.08 -2.02 6.19
N MET A 185 -0.63 -1.18 6.94
CA MET A 185 -1.96 -1.54 7.42
C MET A 185 -2.96 -0.41 7.25
N ASP A 186 -4.23 -0.78 7.16
CA ASP A 186 -5.32 0.14 7.45
C ASP A 186 -5.78 -0.02 8.90
N VAL A 187 -6.41 1.04 9.41
CA VAL A 187 -7.20 1.02 10.65
C VAL A 187 -8.53 1.68 10.32
N LYS A 188 -9.59 0.89 10.29
CA LYS A 188 -10.94 1.34 9.98
C LYS A 188 -11.69 1.60 11.28
N ILE A 189 -12.29 2.76 11.41
CA ILE A 189 -13.15 3.13 12.54
C ILE A 189 -14.51 3.48 11.95
N ASN A 190 -15.53 2.72 12.32
CA ASN A 190 -16.84 2.92 11.73
C ASN A 190 -17.98 2.55 12.69
N ARG A 191 -19.18 2.98 12.29
CA ARG A 191 -20.45 2.68 12.95
C ARG A 191 -21.49 2.29 11.90
N THR A 192 -22.07 1.10 12.03
CA THR A 192 -23.22 0.68 11.21
C THR A 192 -24.38 0.30 12.12
N GLU A 193 -25.62 0.36 11.61
CA GLU A 193 -26.80 -0.07 12.37
C GLU A 193 -26.71 -1.55 12.79
N THR A 194 -26.09 -2.38 11.95
CA THR A 194 -26.01 -3.84 12.13
C THR A 194 -24.81 -4.30 12.95
N GLU A 195 -23.68 -3.60 12.90
CA GLU A 195 -22.43 -4.02 13.55
C GLU A 195 -22.04 -3.14 14.76
N GLY A 196 -22.79 -2.06 15.02
CA GLY A 196 -22.47 -1.11 16.07
C GLY A 196 -21.22 -0.29 15.77
N GLN A 197 -20.58 0.26 16.80
CA GLN A 197 -19.31 1.00 16.69
C GLN A 197 -18.13 0.03 16.85
N TYR A 198 -17.17 0.09 15.92
CA TYR A 198 -16.01 -0.79 15.93
C TYR A 198 -14.73 -0.12 15.38
N LEU A 199 -13.61 -0.79 15.64
CA LEU A 199 -12.32 -0.55 14.98
C LEU A 199 -11.82 -1.88 14.38
N ASP A 200 -11.51 -1.94 13.08
CA ASP A 200 -11.06 -3.16 12.39
C ASP A 200 -10.08 -2.94 11.21
N ASP A 201 -9.67 -4.07 10.62
CA ASP A 201 -9.05 -4.25 9.29
C ASP A 201 -7.59 -3.82 9.08
N VAL A 202 -6.66 -4.74 9.36
CA VAL A 202 -5.23 -4.64 9.01
C VAL A 202 -5.02 -5.26 7.62
N ALA A 203 -5.48 -4.58 6.57
CA ALA A 203 -5.34 -5.08 5.20
C ALA A 203 -3.92 -4.89 4.62
N PHE A 204 -3.40 -5.90 3.90
CA PHE A 204 -1.99 -5.96 3.45
C PHE A 204 -1.75 -6.11 1.94
N THR A 205 -2.75 -6.21 1.05
CA THR A 205 -2.44 -6.64 -0.33
C THR A 205 -2.98 -5.84 -1.51
N GLU A 206 -3.85 -4.84 -1.35
CA GLU A 206 -4.22 -3.97 -2.48
C GLU A 206 -4.40 -2.51 -2.08
N ILE A 207 -3.45 -1.66 -2.49
CA ILE A 207 -3.63 -0.20 -2.53
C ILE A 207 -4.36 0.11 -3.83
N PRO A 208 -5.62 0.58 -3.83
CA PRO A 208 -6.25 1.04 -5.06
C PRO A 208 -5.58 2.35 -5.48
N LEU A 209 -4.57 2.24 -6.33
CA LEU A 209 -3.91 3.38 -6.96
C LEU A 209 -4.87 3.96 -8.00
N HIS A 210 -5.56 5.03 -7.62
CA HIS A 210 -6.44 5.75 -8.53
C HIS A 210 -5.61 6.75 -9.34
N ILE A 211 -5.48 6.52 -10.64
CA ILE A 211 -4.97 7.54 -11.54
C ILE A 211 -6.12 8.50 -11.87
N ARG A 212 -5.98 9.76 -11.45
CA ARG A 212 -6.95 10.80 -11.81
C ARG A 212 -6.99 10.95 -13.33
N GLY A 213 -8.18 10.87 -13.92
CA GLY A 213 -8.37 11.19 -15.34
C GLY A 213 -7.89 12.60 -15.66
N GLY A 214 -7.15 12.75 -16.76
CA GLY A 214 -6.44 13.96 -17.14
C GLY A 214 -4.94 13.95 -16.83
N ALA A 215 -4.40 12.84 -16.30
CA ALA A 215 -3.00 12.73 -15.89
C ALA A 215 -2.16 11.84 -16.82
N ILE A 216 -0.89 12.22 -16.97
CA ILE A 216 0.16 11.37 -17.54
C ILE A 216 1.20 11.12 -16.46
N VAL A 217 1.40 9.85 -16.12
CA VAL A 217 2.26 9.42 -15.01
C VAL A 217 3.50 8.72 -15.57
N PRO A 218 4.71 9.29 -15.39
CA PRO A 218 5.94 8.57 -15.66
C PRO A 218 6.25 7.60 -14.51
N MET A 219 6.27 6.31 -14.80
CA MET A 219 6.59 5.23 -13.87
C MET A 219 7.93 4.60 -14.25
N ARG A 220 8.66 4.01 -13.31
CA ARG A 220 9.83 3.20 -13.63
C ARG A 220 9.36 1.79 -13.99
N ALA A 221 9.89 1.23 -15.07
CA ALA A 221 9.50 -0.07 -15.62
C ALA A 221 9.86 -1.25 -14.69
N ALA A 222 10.78 -1.04 -13.75
CA ALA A 222 11.16 -2.03 -12.74
C ALA A 222 11.52 -1.34 -11.42
N SER A 223 11.45 -2.11 -10.33
CA SER A 223 11.92 -1.70 -9.01
C SER A 223 13.44 -1.92 -8.87
N GLY A 224 14.01 -1.40 -7.79
CA GLY A 224 15.41 -1.54 -7.38
C GLY A 224 15.50 -1.44 -5.86
N MET A 225 16.60 -1.92 -5.28
CA MET A 225 16.79 -1.94 -3.83
C MET A 225 17.22 -0.58 -3.28
N THR A 226 17.65 0.34 -4.15
CA THR A 226 18.01 1.73 -3.81
C THR A 226 17.42 2.71 -4.80
N THR A 227 17.27 3.98 -4.40
CA THR A 227 16.88 5.07 -5.29
C THR A 227 17.83 5.19 -6.49
N SER A 228 19.13 5.02 -6.27
CA SER A 228 20.15 5.04 -7.33
C SER A 228 19.98 3.89 -8.34
N GLU A 229 19.47 2.73 -7.93
CA GLU A 229 19.19 1.60 -8.84
C GLU A 229 17.89 1.80 -9.61
N VAL A 230 16.84 2.27 -8.93
CA VAL A 230 15.54 2.58 -9.56
C VAL A 230 15.68 3.67 -10.64
N ARG A 231 16.54 4.68 -10.40
CA ARG A 231 16.79 5.77 -11.35
C ARG A 231 17.40 5.31 -12.67
N LYS A 232 18.07 4.16 -12.68
CA LYS A 232 18.66 3.56 -13.89
C LYS A 232 17.65 2.76 -14.73
N GLN A 233 16.45 2.49 -14.20
CA GLN A 233 15.43 1.73 -14.93
C GLN A 233 14.73 2.61 -15.97
N PRO A 234 14.35 2.06 -17.13
CA PRO A 234 13.54 2.79 -18.11
C PRO A 234 12.22 3.30 -17.52
N PHE A 235 11.62 4.28 -18.18
CA PHE A 235 10.28 4.76 -17.87
C PHE A 235 9.20 4.02 -18.68
N ASP A 236 8.09 3.77 -18.03
CA ASP A 236 6.80 3.50 -18.67
C ASP A 236 5.89 4.69 -18.45
N LEU A 237 5.31 5.24 -19.52
CA LEU A 237 4.36 6.35 -19.40
C LEU A 237 2.95 5.80 -19.39
N VAL A 238 2.19 6.11 -18.34
CA VAL A 238 0.75 5.79 -18.25
C VAL A 238 -0.05 7.05 -18.54
N VAL A 239 -0.81 7.03 -19.62
CA VAL A 239 -1.72 8.11 -20.04
C VAL A 239 -3.14 7.72 -19.64
N ALA A 240 -3.73 8.50 -18.73
CA ALA A 240 -5.12 8.35 -18.30
C ALA A 240 -5.93 9.57 -18.76
N PRO A 241 -6.53 9.55 -19.96
CA PRO A 241 -7.34 10.65 -20.46
C PRO A 241 -8.50 11.02 -19.53
N GLY A 242 -8.80 12.31 -19.43
CA GLY A 242 -10.00 12.82 -18.79
C GLY A 242 -11.23 12.61 -19.67
N LYS A 243 -12.40 13.05 -19.18
CA LYS A 243 -13.66 13.02 -19.95
C LYS A 243 -13.62 13.88 -21.21
N ASP A 244 -12.71 14.84 -21.28
CA ASP A 244 -12.43 15.69 -22.44
C ASP A 244 -11.49 15.04 -23.46
N GLY A 245 -11.03 13.80 -23.20
CA GLY A 245 -10.09 13.08 -24.06
C GLY A 245 -8.65 13.57 -23.95
N LYS A 246 -8.32 14.40 -22.94
CA LYS A 246 -7.00 15.00 -22.77
C LYS A 246 -6.29 14.51 -21.52
N ALA A 247 -4.96 14.58 -21.50
CA ALA A 247 -4.17 14.39 -20.30
C ALA A 247 -2.88 15.20 -20.33
N THR A 248 -2.34 15.54 -19.17
CA THR A 248 -1.06 16.23 -19.06
C THR A 248 -0.19 15.64 -17.96
N GLY A 249 1.12 15.77 -18.11
CA GLY A 249 2.08 15.39 -17.08
C GLY A 249 3.41 16.09 -17.30
N SER A 250 4.29 15.98 -16.32
CA SER A 250 5.63 16.54 -16.39
C SER A 250 6.64 15.60 -15.74
N LEU A 251 7.88 15.62 -16.23
CA LEU A 251 8.99 14.87 -15.68
C LEU A 251 10.19 15.81 -15.55
N TYR A 252 10.73 15.91 -14.34
CA TYR A 252 11.95 16.64 -14.06
C TYR A 252 13.08 15.64 -13.80
N LEU A 253 14.24 15.86 -14.42
CA LEU A 253 15.42 15.01 -14.25
C LEU A 253 16.63 15.86 -13.92
N ASP A 254 17.39 15.43 -12.91
CA ASP A 254 18.64 16.01 -12.46
C ASP A 254 19.60 14.91 -11.99
N ASP A 255 20.74 15.28 -11.40
CA ASP A 255 21.67 14.30 -10.84
C ASP A 255 21.18 13.67 -9.52
N GLY A 256 20.23 14.30 -8.83
CA GLY A 256 19.65 13.82 -7.57
C GLY A 256 20.53 14.00 -6.34
N ASP A 257 21.73 14.57 -6.51
CA ASP A 257 22.76 14.68 -5.47
C ASP A 257 23.22 16.13 -5.26
N SER A 258 23.34 16.93 -6.34
CA SER A 258 23.90 18.28 -6.25
C SER A 258 22.87 19.28 -5.76
N ILE A 259 23.31 20.22 -4.92
CA ILE A 259 22.50 21.40 -4.53
C ILE A 259 22.30 22.32 -5.74
N GLU A 260 23.37 22.57 -6.50
CA GLU A 260 23.34 23.32 -7.76
C GLU A 260 23.60 22.38 -8.94
N GLN A 261 22.56 22.11 -9.72
CA GLN A 261 22.62 21.12 -10.79
C GLN A 261 23.34 21.67 -12.02
N ARG A 262 24.32 20.93 -12.54
CA ARG A 262 25.02 21.30 -13.79
C ARG A 262 24.13 21.22 -15.02
N ALA A 263 23.16 20.32 -15.03
CA ALA A 263 22.21 20.13 -16.11
C ALA A 263 20.91 19.52 -15.58
N THR A 264 19.78 19.98 -16.12
CA THR A 264 18.45 19.48 -15.73
C THR A 264 17.53 19.39 -16.95
N SER A 265 16.73 18.33 -16.99
CA SER A 265 15.66 18.19 -17.99
C SER A 265 14.33 18.56 -17.36
N ALA A 266 13.53 19.32 -18.11
CA ALA A 266 12.18 19.69 -17.76
C ALA A 266 11.26 19.31 -18.92
N ILE A 267 10.60 18.17 -18.76
CA ILE A 267 9.86 17.48 -19.82
C ILE A 267 8.36 17.65 -19.54
N ARG A 268 7.62 18.00 -20.59
CA ARG A 268 6.17 18.15 -20.59
C ARG A 268 5.57 17.10 -21.50
N MET A 269 4.51 16.46 -21.02
CA MET A 269 3.75 15.44 -21.73
C MET A 269 2.32 15.93 -21.88
N GLU A 270 1.80 15.86 -23.09
CA GLU A 270 0.42 16.25 -23.42
C GLU A 270 -0.21 15.19 -24.30
N TYR A 271 -1.41 14.76 -23.93
CA TYR A 271 -2.24 13.88 -24.73
C TYR A 271 -3.50 14.65 -25.14
N ASP A 272 -3.82 14.61 -26.42
CA ASP A 272 -5.04 15.18 -26.99
C ASP A 272 -5.59 14.25 -28.06
N GLY A 273 -6.75 13.64 -27.79
CA GLY A 273 -7.57 13.00 -28.82
C GLY A 273 -6.87 11.90 -29.64
N GLY A 274 -6.01 11.08 -29.02
CA GLY A 274 -5.30 9.98 -29.69
C GLY A 274 -3.81 10.23 -29.95
N ALA A 275 -3.30 11.42 -29.62
CA ALA A 275 -1.89 11.75 -29.81
C ALA A 275 -1.22 12.19 -28.49
N LEU A 276 -0.17 11.48 -28.08
CA LEU A 276 0.77 11.92 -27.05
C LEU A 276 1.90 12.72 -27.69
N THR A 277 2.24 13.86 -27.09
CA THR A 277 3.41 14.66 -27.40
C THR A 277 4.28 14.81 -26.16
N VAL A 278 5.56 14.49 -26.28
CA VAL A 278 6.57 14.70 -25.25
C VAL A 278 7.56 15.75 -25.75
N SER A 279 7.68 16.84 -25.01
CA SER A 279 8.48 18.01 -25.39
C SER A 279 9.15 18.63 -24.17
N GLY A 280 10.03 19.62 -24.37
CA GLY A 280 10.66 20.36 -23.28
C GLY A 280 12.17 20.46 -23.41
N ARG A 281 12.85 20.58 -22.28
CA ARG A 281 14.32 20.67 -22.18
C ARG A 281 14.90 19.31 -21.81
N PHE A 282 15.90 18.86 -22.56
CA PHE A 282 16.49 17.51 -22.47
C PHE A 282 18.00 17.55 -22.21
N ASP A 283 18.42 18.38 -21.24
CA ASP A 283 19.84 18.67 -21.00
C ASP A 283 20.51 17.67 -20.04
N TYR A 284 19.73 16.95 -19.20
CA TYR A 284 20.27 15.92 -18.32
C TYR A 284 20.44 14.58 -19.05
N THR A 285 21.69 14.19 -19.33
CA THR A 285 22.03 13.00 -20.13
C THR A 285 22.94 11.99 -19.43
N ALA A 286 23.21 12.18 -18.13
CA ALA A 286 24.18 11.35 -17.40
C ALA A 286 23.69 9.91 -17.14
N GLU A 287 22.36 9.69 -17.14
CA GLU A 287 21.72 8.39 -16.97
C GLU A 287 21.03 7.93 -18.27
N ASP A 288 20.71 6.62 -18.35
CA ASP A 288 19.93 6.05 -19.44
C ASP A 288 18.43 6.30 -19.22
N ASN A 289 18.03 7.57 -19.43
CA ASN A 289 16.65 8.01 -19.33
C ASN A 289 15.86 7.62 -20.58
N THR A 290 15.52 6.34 -20.70
CA THR A 290 14.78 5.80 -21.85
C THR A 290 13.31 5.55 -21.49
N VAL A 291 12.38 5.97 -22.34
CA VAL A 291 10.97 5.56 -22.28
C VAL A 291 10.84 4.23 -23.02
N ALA A 292 10.63 3.15 -22.29
CA ALA A 292 10.42 1.82 -22.84
C ALA A 292 9.05 1.71 -23.49
N THR A 293 7.99 2.00 -22.72
CA THR A 293 6.61 1.88 -23.20
C THR A 293 5.74 3.09 -22.92
N VAL A 294 4.68 3.23 -23.72
CA VAL A 294 3.57 4.17 -23.49
C VAL A 294 2.29 3.35 -23.44
N THR A 295 1.57 3.43 -22.33
CA THR A 295 0.26 2.79 -22.14
C THR A 295 -0.82 3.86 -22.09
N ILE A 296 -1.82 3.76 -22.97
CA ILE A 296 -2.96 4.68 -23.03
C ILE A 296 -4.22 3.94 -22.58
N MET A 297 -4.90 4.48 -21.57
CA MET A 297 -6.10 3.89 -20.98
C MET A 297 -7.38 4.39 -21.66
N GLY A 298 -8.44 3.58 -21.61
CA GLY A 298 -9.77 3.94 -22.09
C GLY A 298 -9.91 4.01 -23.61
N VAL A 299 -9.10 3.24 -24.35
CA VAL A 299 -9.13 3.19 -25.80
C VAL A 299 -10.18 2.18 -26.28
N ASP A 300 -11.26 2.68 -26.86
CA ASP A 300 -12.31 1.89 -27.48
C ASP A 300 -12.87 2.66 -28.70
N PRO A 301 -12.86 2.11 -29.93
CA PRO A 301 -12.41 0.77 -30.31
C PRO A 301 -10.89 0.61 -30.33
N ALA A 302 -10.41 -0.64 -30.49
CA ALA A 302 -9.00 -0.94 -30.72
C ALA A 302 -8.44 -0.11 -31.89
N PRO A 303 -7.25 0.50 -31.72
CA PRO A 303 -6.63 1.29 -32.79
C PRO A 303 -6.17 0.39 -33.94
N LYS A 304 -6.09 0.94 -35.15
CA LYS A 304 -5.72 0.18 -36.36
C LYS A 304 -4.22 0.19 -36.64
N ASN A 305 -3.54 1.28 -36.30
CA ASN A 305 -2.14 1.47 -36.65
C ASN A 305 -1.48 2.44 -35.66
N PRO A 306 -1.24 2.03 -34.41
CA PRO A 306 -0.45 2.82 -33.49
C PRO A 306 0.97 3.02 -34.00
N GLN A 307 1.46 4.25 -33.92
CA GLN A 307 2.79 4.62 -34.39
C GLN A 307 3.44 5.61 -33.46
N TRP A 308 4.77 5.68 -33.52
CA TRP A 308 5.52 6.72 -32.85
C TRP A 308 6.64 7.26 -33.72
N ARG A 309 7.12 8.47 -33.42
CA ARG A 309 8.31 9.04 -34.06
C ARG A 309 9.08 9.93 -33.10
N ALA A 310 10.39 9.99 -33.30
CA ALA A 310 11.26 10.92 -32.59
C ALA A 310 11.19 12.33 -33.23
N GLY A 311 11.53 13.33 -32.42
CA GLY A 311 11.75 14.71 -32.79
C GLY A 311 13.16 15.16 -32.45
N GLY A 312 13.55 16.34 -32.90
CA GLY A 312 14.84 16.94 -32.59
C GLY A 312 14.82 17.70 -31.26
N ARG A 313 16.02 17.92 -30.69
CA ARG A 313 16.24 18.72 -29.46
C ARG A 313 15.80 20.19 -29.50
N LYS A 314 15.59 20.76 -30.70
CA LYS A 314 15.29 22.20 -30.90
C LYS A 314 13.96 22.42 -31.63
N GLY A 315 13.03 21.47 -31.50
CA GLY A 315 11.81 21.43 -32.28
C GLY A 315 12.05 20.91 -33.70
N GLY A 316 11.04 20.21 -34.24
CA GLY A 316 11.05 19.61 -35.57
C GLY A 316 11.14 18.09 -35.54
N TRP A 317 10.17 17.43 -36.18
CA TRP A 317 10.07 15.98 -36.23
C TRP A 317 11.15 15.40 -37.15
N LYS A 318 11.94 14.44 -36.66
CA LYS A 318 13.02 13.80 -37.42
C LYS A 318 12.75 12.30 -37.52
N GLY A 319 12.75 11.77 -38.74
CA GLY A 319 12.58 10.34 -39.00
C GLY A 319 11.16 9.94 -39.38
N GLU A 320 11.05 8.70 -39.85
CA GLU A 320 9.79 8.10 -40.28
C GLU A 320 8.95 7.66 -39.08
N TRP A 321 7.63 7.60 -39.28
CA TRP A 321 6.74 6.96 -38.31
C TRP A 321 7.10 5.49 -38.21
N LYS A 322 7.49 5.05 -37.01
CA LYS A 322 7.72 3.65 -36.71
C LYS A 322 6.36 3.03 -36.39
N GLY A 323 5.83 2.27 -37.35
CA GLY A 323 4.65 1.45 -37.14
C GLY A 323 4.97 0.32 -36.16
N ALA A 324 4.12 0.14 -35.15
CA ALA A 324 4.26 -0.98 -34.24
C ALA A 324 3.54 -2.20 -34.83
N THR A 325 4.15 -3.39 -34.78
CA THR A 325 3.47 -4.63 -35.14
C THR A 325 2.62 -5.13 -33.97
N GLU A 326 1.38 -5.55 -34.23
CA GLU A 326 0.48 -6.06 -33.18
C GLU A 326 1.01 -7.39 -32.63
N GLN A 327 1.22 -7.48 -31.32
CA GLN A 327 1.56 -8.73 -30.64
C GLN A 327 0.28 -9.45 -30.18
N LYS A 328 -0.09 -10.53 -30.89
CA LYS A 328 -1.20 -11.40 -30.46
C LYS A 328 -0.78 -12.19 -29.23
N GLY A 329 -1.51 -12.05 -28.12
CA GLY A 329 -1.23 -12.78 -26.87
C GLY A 329 -1.47 -14.28 -27.05
N ASP A 330 -0.44 -15.10 -26.84
CA ASP A 330 -0.53 -16.55 -26.90
C ASP A 330 -0.94 -17.11 -25.53
N ALA A 331 -2.06 -17.84 -25.49
CA ALA A 331 -2.44 -18.67 -24.36
C ALA A 331 -1.87 -20.08 -24.57
N GLY A 332 -0.66 -20.36 -24.09
CA GLY A 332 -0.14 -21.73 -24.14
C GLY A 332 1.37 -21.87 -23.90
N HIS A 333 1.74 -22.87 -23.10
CA HIS A 333 3.11 -23.32 -22.86
C HIS A 333 3.94 -23.52 -24.14
N GLY A 334 5.12 -22.89 -24.22
CA GLY A 334 6.07 -23.13 -25.32
C GLY A 334 7.46 -22.51 -25.09
N ARG A 335 8.48 -23.35 -25.17
CA ARG A 335 9.94 -23.12 -25.00
C ARG A 335 10.49 -21.74 -25.39
N LYS A 336 11.36 -21.20 -24.51
CA LYS A 336 12.33 -20.13 -24.85
C LYS A 336 13.18 -20.55 -26.05
N ARG A 337 13.14 -19.78 -27.13
CA ARG A 337 14.18 -19.74 -28.16
C ARG A 337 15.00 -18.48 -27.98
N ASP A 338 16.30 -18.67 -27.95
CA ASP A 338 17.31 -17.62 -27.88
C ASP A 338 17.32 -16.74 -29.13
N GLY A 339 17.57 -15.43 -28.94
CA GLY A 339 18.14 -14.55 -29.97
C GLY A 339 17.19 -13.54 -30.63
N LYS A 340 17.37 -12.27 -30.25
CA LYS A 340 16.91 -11.01 -30.91
C LYS A 340 15.41 -10.73 -30.91
N SER A 341 14.97 -9.76 -30.09
CA SER A 341 13.65 -9.12 -30.21
C SER A 341 13.75 -7.59 -30.26
N ASP A 342 14.39 -7.06 -31.31
CA ASP A 342 14.32 -5.64 -31.70
C ASP A 342 13.08 -5.37 -32.57
N GLN A 343 11.89 -5.80 -32.14
CA GLN A 343 10.65 -5.46 -32.84
C GLN A 343 9.79 -4.58 -31.95
N ALA A 344 9.68 -3.29 -32.33
CA ALA A 344 8.72 -2.36 -31.76
C ALA A 344 7.30 -2.90 -31.99
N GLY A 345 6.71 -3.45 -30.93
CA GLY A 345 5.36 -4.01 -30.94
C GLY A 345 4.38 -3.13 -30.18
N TRP A 346 3.09 -3.31 -30.45
CA TRP A 346 2.02 -2.80 -29.60
C TRP A 346 1.05 -3.92 -29.26
N LYS A 347 0.31 -3.73 -28.17
CA LYS A 347 -0.71 -4.67 -27.70
C LYS A 347 -1.97 -3.89 -27.32
N TYR A 348 -3.12 -4.44 -27.68
CA TYR A 348 -4.41 -4.04 -27.15
C TYR A 348 -4.89 -5.05 -26.12
N ASP A 349 -5.35 -4.57 -24.98
CA ASP A 349 -6.11 -5.35 -24.03
C ASP A 349 -7.58 -4.88 -24.06
N GLY A 350 -8.45 -5.75 -24.61
CA GLY A 350 -9.87 -5.48 -24.73
C GLY A 350 -10.64 -5.53 -23.41
N GLN A 351 -10.09 -6.15 -22.36
CA GLN A 351 -10.70 -6.17 -21.02
C GLN A 351 -10.44 -4.85 -20.29
N THR A 352 -9.19 -4.40 -20.28
CA THR A 352 -8.79 -3.15 -19.60
C THR A 352 -8.95 -1.91 -20.49
N LYS A 353 -9.25 -2.10 -21.78
CA LYS A 353 -9.33 -1.04 -22.81
C LYS A 353 -8.04 -0.22 -22.85
N THR A 354 -6.89 -0.90 -22.80
CA THR A 354 -5.58 -0.26 -22.82
C THR A 354 -4.81 -0.59 -24.09
N VAL A 355 -4.04 0.38 -24.58
CA VAL A 355 -3.09 0.20 -25.68
C VAL A 355 -1.70 0.48 -25.15
N THR A 356 -0.80 -0.51 -25.24
CA THR A 356 0.61 -0.36 -24.87
C THR A 356 1.49 -0.42 -26.12
N ILE A 357 2.34 0.59 -26.31
CA ILE A 357 3.23 0.75 -27.47
C ILE A 357 4.67 0.75 -26.97
N ALA A 358 5.50 -0.14 -27.51
CA ALA A 358 6.95 -0.12 -27.27
C ALA A 358 7.58 1.03 -28.07
N VAL A 359 8.18 1.99 -27.35
CA VAL A 359 8.81 3.17 -27.93
C VAL A 359 10.33 3.04 -27.86
N ASN A 360 10.90 2.59 -26.73
CA ASN A 360 12.35 2.50 -26.51
C ASN A 360 13.10 3.79 -26.95
N GLN A 361 12.55 4.95 -26.60
CA GLN A 361 13.08 6.27 -26.97
C GLN A 361 13.79 6.92 -25.80
N LYS A 362 15.06 7.26 -26.00
CA LYS A 362 15.82 8.07 -25.04
C LYS A 362 15.21 9.46 -24.91
N LEU A 363 15.12 9.98 -23.69
CA LEU A 363 14.70 11.35 -23.37
C LEU A 363 15.82 12.34 -23.66
N ASP A 364 16.33 12.31 -24.89
CA ASP A 364 17.31 13.24 -25.42
C ASP A 364 16.72 14.14 -26.52
N GLY A 365 15.40 14.12 -26.70
CA GLY A 365 14.66 14.93 -27.65
C GLY A 365 13.15 14.69 -27.54
N GLU A 366 12.40 15.46 -28.31
CA GLU A 366 10.94 15.32 -28.38
C GLU A 366 10.55 13.96 -28.97
N PHE A 367 9.36 13.46 -28.66
CA PHE A 367 8.75 12.35 -29.41
C PHE A 367 7.23 12.41 -29.35
N THR A 368 6.57 11.71 -30.27
CA THR A 368 5.11 11.62 -30.28
C THR A 368 4.67 10.20 -30.56
N VAL A 369 3.53 9.84 -29.97
CA VAL A 369 2.82 8.58 -30.17
C VAL A 369 1.42 8.91 -30.67
N LYS A 370 0.92 8.16 -31.64
CA LYS A 370 -0.44 8.25 -32.16
C LYS A 370 -1.10 6.87 -32.19
N LEU A 371 -2.40 6.84 -31.89
CA LEU A 371 -3.25 5.66 -32.00
C LEU A 371 -3.84 5.47 -33.40
#